data_AF-A0A145XHR8-F1
#
_entry.id   AF-A0A145XHR8-F1
#
_cell.length_a   1.000
_cell.length_b   1.000
_cell.length_c   1.000
_cell.angle_alpha   90.00
_cell.angle_beta   90.00
_cell.angle_gamma   90.00
#
_symmetry.space_group_name_H-M   'P 1'
#
loop_
_entity.id
_entity.type
_entity.pdbx_description
1 polymer ?
#
loop_
_entity_poly.entity_id
_entity_poly.type
_entity_poly.pdbx_seq_one_letter_code
_entity_poly.pdbx_strand_id
1 'polypeptide(L)'
;MKKSGRVAIYVLVVIIFFLTIPEIVVRVLTPEQFARLGDFTSFGGLFSHILSLLIFLGLASILLGILAIFVTKKIYRHVTRYKS
;
A
#
# COMPACT_ATOMS: atom_id res chain seq x y z
N MET A 1 9.82 -7.39 -26.12
CA MET A 1 8.63 -7.33 -25.24
C MET A 1 8.11 -5.89 -25.20
N LYS A 2 6.96 -5.60 -25.84
CA LYS A 2 6.38 -4.25 -25.97
C LYS A 2 6.22 -3.60 -24.59
N LYS A 3 6.55 -2.30 -24.46
CA LYS A 3 6.56 -1.51 -23.21
C LYS A 3 5.32 -1.73 -22.31
N SER A 4 4.17 -2.06 -22.90
CA SER A 4 2.91 -2.39 -22.21
C SER A 4 3.01 -3.55 -21.20
N GLY A 5 3.77 -4.62 -21.49
CA GLY A 5 3.83 -5.77 -20.58
C GLY A 5 4.46 -5.48 -19.22
N ARG A 6 5.43 -4.54 -19.16
CA ARG A 6 6.03 -4.09 -17.90
C ARG A 6 5.06 -3.24 -17.08
N VAL A 7 4.25 -2.41 -17.75
CA VAL A 7 3.23 -1.59 -17.07
C VAL A 7 2.16 -2.46 -16.44
N ALA A 8 1.70 -3.50 -17.16
CA ALA A 8 0.73 -4.45 -16.63
C ALA A 8 1.21 -5.12 -15.33
N ILE A 9 2.48 -5.55 -15.27
CA ILE A 9 3.06 -6.15 -14.06
C ILE A 9 3.08 -5.16 -12.89
N TYR A 10 3.48 -3.90 -13.13
CA TYR A 10 3.47 -2.88 -12.08
C TYR A 10 2.07 -2.63 -11.53
N VAL A 11 1.06 -2.52 -12.41
CA VAL A 11 -0.33 -2.36 -12.01
C VAL A 11 -0.81 -3.56 -11.19
N LEU A 12 -0.48 -4.78 -11.62
CA LEU A 12 -0.83 -6.01 -10.91
C LEU A 12 -0.25 -6.05 -9.49
N VAL A 13 1.02 -5.66 -9.34
CA VAL A 13 1.66 -5.57 -8.02
C VAL A 13 0.93 -4.58 -7.12
N VAL A 14 0.61 -3.39 -7.61
CA VAL A 14 -0.14 -2.38 -6.82
C VAL A 14 -1.51 -2.92 -6.41
N ILE A 15 -2.22 -3.60 -7.31
CA ILE A 15 -3.54 -4.21 -7.03
C ILE A 15 -3.43 -5.30 -5.95
N ILE A 16 -2.44 -6.18 -6.05
CA ILE A 16 -2.23 -7.25 -5.05
C ILE A 16 -1.97 -6.63 -3.67
N PHE A 17 -1.10 -5.63 -3.60
CA PHE A 17 -0.85 -4.90 -2.35
C PHE A 17 -2.13 -4.26 -1.82
N PHE A 18 -2.87 -3.54 -2.69
CA PHE A 18 -4.13 -2.88 -2.36
C PHE A 18 -5.21 -3.82 -1.83
N LEU A 19 -5.27 -5.07 -2.28
CA LEU A 19 -6.22 -6.05 -1.76
C LEU A 19 -5.72 -6.72 -0.48
N THR A 20 -4.44 -7.07 -0.44
CA THR A 20 -3.88 -7.90 0.63
C THR A 20 -3.64 -7.11 1.92
N ILE A 21 -3.13 -5.86 1.83
CA ILE A 21 -2.83 -5.05 3.02
C ILE A 21 -4.10 -4.76 3.82
N PRO A 22 -5.19 -4.24 3.22
CA PRO A 22 -6.39 -3.95 3.98
C PRO A 22 -7.01 -5.20 4.59
N GLU A 23 -7.02 -6.32 3.85
CA GLU A 23 -7.55 -7.60 4.35
C GLU A 23 -6.76 -8.12 5.56
N ILE A 24 -5.42 -8.09 5.49
CA ILE A 24 -4.56 -8.49 6.60
C ILE A 24 -4.79 -7.58 7.80
N VAL A 25 -4.83 -6.26 7.58
CA VAL A 25 -5.06 -5.29 8.66
C VAL A 25 -6.41 -5.57 9.33
N VAL A 26 -7.48 -5.76 8.57
CA VAL A 26 -8.81 -6.11 9.12
C VAL A 26 -8.79 -7.44 9.90
N ARG A 27 -8.02 -8.44 9.46
CA ARG A 27 -7.95 -9.75 10.14
C ARG A 27 -7.07 -9.79 11.38
N VAL A 28 -5.95 -9.07 11.37
CA VAL A 28 -4.93 -9.13 12.42
C VAL A 28 -5.26 -8.20 13.57
N LEU A 29 -5.93 -7.09 13.27
CA LEU A 29 -6.01 -5.96 14.16
C LEU A 29 -7.32 -6.04 14.96
N THR A 30 -7.18 -6.15 16.28
CA THR A 30 -8.30 -6.30 17.22
C THR A 30 -9.25 -5.10 17.14
N PRO A 31 -10.58 -5.24 17.39
CA PRO A 31 -11.54 -4.15 17.26
C PRO A 31 -11.17 -2.88 18.04
N GLU A 32 -10.54 -3.06 19.21
CA GLU A 32 -10.06 -1.97 20.07
C GLU A 32 -8.89 -1.19 19.45
N GLN A 33 -7.96 -1.88 18.79
CA GLN A 33 -6.86 -1.26 18.06
C GLN A 33 -7.36 -0.63 16.75
N PHE A 34 -8.40 -1.21 16.15
CA PHE A 34 -9.10 -0.64 15.00
C PHE A 34 -9.77 0.69 15.35
N ALA A 35 -10.46 0.75 16.50
CA ALA A 35 -11.08 1.97 16.99
C ALA A 35 -10.02 3.07 17.24
N ARG A 36 -8.89 2.71 17.89
CA ARG A 36 -7.77 3.65 18.09
C ARG A 36 -7.16 4.16 16.78
N LEU A 37 -6.94 3.29 15.80
CA LEU A 37 -6.48 3.72 14.47
C LEU A 37 -7.51 4.61 13.77
N GLY A 38 -8.80 4.33 13.99
CA GLY A 38 -9.91 5.16 13.56
C GLY A 38 -9.86 6.55 14.17
N ASP A 39 -9.59 6.67 15.47
CA ASP A 39 -9.44 7.96 16.16
C ASP A 39 -8.27 8.78 15.60
N PHE A 40 -7.13 8.13 15.33
CA PHE A 40 -5.97 8.78 14.71
C PHE A 40 -6.22 9.21 13.25
N THR A 41 -6.93 8.40 12.48
CA THR A 41 -7.22 8.68 11.06
C THR A 41 -8.43 9.58 10.86
N SER A 42 -9.32 9.69 11.84
CA SER A 42 -10.53 10.53 11.81
C SER A 42 -10.24 12.03 11.84
N PHE A 43 -8.97 12.46 11.90
CA PHE A 43 -8.58 13.87 11.92
C PHE A 43 -9.36 14.67 12.99
N GLY A 44 -9.55 14.07 14.17
CA GLY A 44 -10.28 14.69 15.28
C GLY A 44 -11.81 14.71 15.13
N GLY A 45 -12.40 13.81 14.33
CA GLY A 45 -13.86 13.62 14.22
C GLY A 45 -14.51 14.14 12.93
N LEU A 46 -13.72 14.55 11.92
CA LEU A 46 -14.23 15.09 10.66
C LEU A 46 -14.90 14.05 9.74
N PHE A 47 -14.59 12.77 9.91
CA PHE A 47 -15.14 11.66 9.14
C PHE A 47 -15.53 10.51 10.08
N SER A 48 -16.49 9.67 9.67
CA SER A 48 -16.79 8.43 10.40
C SER A 48 -15.51 7.58 10.53
N HIS A 49 -15.23 7.11 11.75
CA HIS A 49 -14.00 6.34 12.07
C HIS A 49 -13.74 5.21 11.07
N ILE A 50 -14.78 4.48 10.66
CA ILE A 50 -14.65 3.34 9.73
C ILE A 50 -14.30 3.81 8.31
N LEU A 51 -14.97 4.87 7.83
CA LEU A 51 -14.74 5.40 6.47
C LEU A 51 -13.35 6.03 6.36
N SER A 52 -12.94 6.81 7.36
CA SER A 52 -11.60 7.42 7.36
C SER A 52 -10.51 6.35 7.36
N LEU A 53 -10.69 5.29 8.14
CA LEU A 53 -9.74 4.19 8.25
C LEU A 53 -9.65 3.40 6.94
N LEU A 54 -10.79 3.10 6.29
CA LEU A 54 -10.82 2.44 4.97
C LEU A 54 -10.10 3.27 3.89
N ILE A 55 -10.35 4.59 3.83
CA ILE A 55 -9.70 5.49 2.87
C ILE A 55 -8.20 5.58 3.17
N PHE A 56 -7.82 5.74 4.44
CA PHE A 56 -6.43 5.80 4.85
C PHE A 56 -5.68 4.52 4.51
N LEU A 57 -6.28 3.37 4.80
CA LEU A 57 -5.70 2.06 4.54
C LEU A 57 -5.57 1.80 3.03
N GLY A 58 -6.56 2.21 2.24
CA GLY A 58 -6.49 2.19 0.78
C GLY A 58 -5.36 3.06 0.23
N LEU A 59 -5.27 4.32 0.67
CA LEU A 59 -4.21 5.25 0.26
C LEU A 59 -2.82 4.75 0.67
N ALA A 60 -2.68 4.30 1.93
CA ALA A 60 -1.43 3.75 2.46
C ALA A 60 -0.98 2.53 1.65
N SER A 61 -1.91 1.65 1.28
CA SER A 61 -1.58 0.48 0.48
C SER A 61 -1.16 0.82 -0.96
N ILE A 62 -1.77 1.83 -1.59
CA ILE A 62 -1.33 2.32 -2.91
C ILE A 62 0.07 2.92 -2.79
N LEU A 63 0.31 3.75 -1.77
CA LEU A 63 1.64 4.33 -1.50
C LEU A 63 2.69 3.23 -1.31
N LEU A 64 2.37 2.19 -0.54
CA LEU A 64 3.24 1.03 -0.32
C LEU A 64 3.53 0.28 -1.62
N GLY A 65 2.53 0.08 -2.48
CA GLY A 65 2.73 -0.54 -3.79
C GLY A 65 3.68 0.28 -4.69
N ILE A 66 3.50 1.61 -4.75
CA ILE A 66 4.37 2.52 -5.49
C ILE A 66 5.79 2.49 -4.90
N LEU A 67 5.91 2.53 -3.57
CA LEU A 67 7.18 2.48 -2.86
C LEU A 67 7.91 1.16 -3.13
N ALA A 68 7.22 0.02 -3.10
CA ALA A 68 7.78 -1.28 -3.40
C ALA A 68 8.35 -1.33 -4.83
N ILE A 69 7.64 -0.77 -5.81
CA ILE A 69 8.12 -0.65 -7.19
C ILE A 69 9.35 0.25 -7.25
N PHE A 70 9.32 1.38 -6.58
CA PHE A 70 10.44 2.34 -6.56
C PHE A 70 11.69 1.72 -5.93
N VAL A 71 11.55 1.05 -4.79
CA VAL A 71 12.62 0.33 -4.09
C VAL A 71 13.16 -0.78 -4.97
N THR A 72 12.29 -1.62 -5.56
CA THR A 72 12.71 -2.70 -6.47
C THR A 72 13.51 -2.16 -7.65
N LYS A 73 13.05 -1.06 -8.26
CA LYS A 73 13.75 -0.39 -9.37
C LYS A 73 15.08 0.20 -8.93
N LYS A 74 15.14 0.80 -7.73
CA LYS A 74 16.36 1.38 -7.15
C LYS A 74 17.40 0.30 -6.83
N ILE A 75 16.97 -0.80 -6.22
CA ILE A 75 17.81 -1.97 -5.93
C ILE A 75 18.31 -2.59 -7.23
N TYR A 76 17.41 -2.87 -8.19
CA TYR A 76 17.80 -3.42 -9.49
C TYR A 76 18.85 -2.55 -10.17
N ARG A 77 18.65 -1.22 -10.21
CA ARG A 77 19.63 -0.28 -10.76
C ARG A 77 20.96 -0.34 -10.02
N HIS A 78 20.95 -0.36 -8.69
CA HIS A 78 22.17 -0.47 -7.89
C HIS A 78 22.91 -1.79 -8.14
N VAL A 79 22.21 -2.92 -8.14
CA VAL A 79 22.78 -4.25 -8.39
C VAL A 79 23.36 -4.34 -9.81
N THR A 80 22.67 -3.82 -10.82
CA THR A 80 23.21 -3.79 -12.19
C THR A 80 24.42 -2.90 -12.34
N ARG A 81 24.52 -1.82 -11.55
CA ARG A 81 25.65 -0.89 -11.58
C ARG A 81 26.87 -1.41 -10.83
N TYR A 82 26.68 -2.37 -9.93
CA TYR A 82 27.75 -3.05 -9.20
C TYR A 82 28.35 -4.23 -9.99
N LYS A 83 27.63 -4.70 -11.03
CA LYS A 83 28.03 -5.85 -11.86
C LYS A 83 28.69 -5.43 -13.19
N SER A 84 28.83 -4.13 -13.45
CA SER A 84 29.54 -3.55 -14.59
C SER A 84 30.83 -2.89 -14.12
#